data_AF-H0ET29-F1
#
_entry.id   AF-H0ET29-F1
#
_cell.length_a   1.000
_cell.length_b   1.000
_cell.length_c   1.000
_cell.angle_alpha   90.00
_cell.angle_beta   90.00
_cell.angle_gamma   90.00
#
_symmetry.space_group_name_H-M   'P 1'
#
loop_
_entity.id
_entity.type
_entity.pdbx_description
1 polymer ?
#
loop_
_entity_poly.entity_id
_entity_poly.type
_entity_poly.pdbx_seq_one_letter_code
_entity_poly.pdbx_strand_id
1 'polypeptide(L)' 'MDKYYGNVCELDIIFNFQKAYFILDELLLAGEMQESSKKNVLRVISAQDTIEDTEVDEEVTKIM' A
#
# COMPACT_ATOMS: atom_id res chain seq x y z
N MET A 1 -4.74 -3.90 6.90
CA MET A 1 -4.04 -5.18 6.75
C MET A 1 -4.97 -6.27 6.23
N ASP A 2 -5.84 -6.90 7.03
CA ASP A 2 -6.69 -8.02 6.57
C ASP A 2 -7.50 -7.73 5.31
N LYS A 3 -8.12 -6.54 5.24
CA LYS A 3 -8.95 -6.13 4.09
C LYS A 3 -8.12 -5.83 2.83
N TYR A 4 -6.84 -5.51 2.99
CA TYR A 4 -5.93 -5.24 1.87
C TYR A 4 -5.36 -6.55 1.31
N TYR A 5 -4.85 -7.43 2.17
CA TYR A 5 -4.23 -8.70 1.76
C TYR A 5 -5.22 -9.85 1.54
N GLY A 6 -6.45 -9.78 2.07
CA GLY A 6 -7.44 -10.84 1.92
C GLY A 6 -7.17 -12.06 2.79
N ASN A 7 -7.34 -11.91 4.11
CA ASN A 7 -6.92 -12.85 5.16
C ASN A 7 -5.39 -12.92 5.32
N VAL A 8 -4.84 -11.85 5.89
CA VAL A 8 -3.39 -11.69 6.08
C VAL A 8 -2.82 -12.73 7.05
N CYS A 9 -1.63 -13.23 6.74
CA CYS A 9 -0.75 -13.95 7.65
C CYS A 9 0.61 -13.25 7.76
N GLU A 10 1.45 -13.69 8.70
CA GLU A 10 2.76 -13.09 8.96
C GLU A 10 3.67 -13.13 7.73
N LEU A 11 3.59 -14.20 6.93
CA LEU A 11 4.36 -14.34 5.71
C LEU A 11 3.98 -13.27 4.67
N ASP A 12 2.72 -12.87 4.58
CA ASP A 12 2.29 -11.82 3.65
C ASP A 12 2.97 -10.49 3.96
N ILE A 13 3.12 -10.19 5.26
CA ILE A 13 3.82 -8.99 5.73
C ILE A 13 5.33 -9.13 5.47
N ILE A 14 5.93 -10.29 5.72
CA ILE A 14 7.35 -10.54 5.49
C ILE A 14 7.71 -10.38 4.01
N PHE A 15 6.92 -10.96 3.11
CA PHE A 15 7.19 -10.92 1.66
C PHE A 15 6.79 -9.59 1.01
N ASN A 16 5.80 -8.87 1.56
CA ASN A 16 5.32 -7.60 1.04
C ASN A 16 5.54 -6.46 2.04
N PHE A 17 6.71 -6.40 2.67
CA PHE A 17 6.99 -5.46 3.76
C PHE A 17 6.85 -3.99 3.31
N GLN A 18 7.21 -3.66 2.07
CA GLN A 18 7.05 -2.29 1.53
C GLN A 18 5.59 -1.84 1.55
N LYS A 19 4.67 -2.69 1.06
CA LYS A 19 3.23 -2.41 1.09
C LYS A 19 2.70 -2.31 2.52
N ALA A 20 3.24 -3.11 3.44
CA ALA A 20 2.88 -3.01 4.85
C ALA A 20 3.33 -1.66 5.47
N TYR A 21 4.52 -1.15 5.11
CA TYR A 21 4.98 0.17 5.53
C TYR A 21 4.13 1.30 4.96
N PHE A 22 3.73 1.25 3.69
CA PHE A 22 2.83 2.26 3.12
C PHE A 22 1.49 2.34 3.85
N ILE A 23 0.91 1.18 4.20
CA ILE A 23 -0.33 1.16 4.99
C ILE A 23 -0.08 1.71 6.40
N LEU A 24 1.09 1.46 6.99
CA LEU A 24 1.45 1.98 8.32
C LEU A 24 1.62 3.50 8.30
N ASP A 25 2.27 4.05 7.28
CA ASP A 25 2.51 5.49 7.13
C ASP A 25 1.21 6.27 6.92
N GLU A 26 0.20 5.67 6.29
CA GLU A 26 -1.13 6.30 6.23
C GLU A 26 -1.89 6.27 7.56
N LEU A 27 -1.59 5.31 8.43
CA LEU A 27 -2.20 5.21 9.75
C LEU A 27 -1.50 6.11 10.78
N LEU A 28 -0.17 6.17 10.74
CA LEU A 28 0.67 6.82 11.73
C LEU A 28 1.73 7.69 11.05
N LEU A 29 1.92 8.90 11.57
CA LEU A 29 2.99 9.78 11.14
C LEU A 29 3.64 10.45 12.34
N ALA A 30 4.97 10.45 12.37
CA ALA A 30 5.76 11.03 13.47
C ALA A 30 5.36 10.51 14.87
N GLY A 31 4.89 9.26 14.95
CA GLY A 31 4.46 8.62 16.20
C GLY A 31 3.03 8.95 16.63
N GLU A 32 2.30 9.74 15.86
CA GLU A 32 0.91 10.12 16.13
C GLU A 32 -0.05 9.54 15.09
N MET A 33 -1.34 9.44 15.43
CA MET A 33 -2.36 8.96 14.51
C MET A 33 -2.63 9.98 13.40
N GLN A 34 -2.41 9.59 12.14
CA GLN A 34 -2.67 10.40 10.96
C GLN A 34 -4.11 10.23 10.47
N GLU A 35 -4.51 8.99 10.16
CA GLU A 35 -5.85 8.67 9.66
C GLU A 35 -6.45 7.49 10.43
N SER A 36 -7.66 7.70 10.95
CA SER A 36 -8.39 6.70 11.73
C SER A 36 -9.41 5.92 10.88
N SER A 37 -9.83 6.50 9.76
CA SER A 37 -10.80 5.90 8.85
C SER A 37 -10.14 4.83 7.99
N LYS A 38 -10.41 3.56 8.31
CA LYS A 38 -10.00 2.42 7.49
C LYS A 38 -10.43 2.55 6.02
N LYS A 39 -11.56 3.20 5.75
CA LYS A 39 -12.05 3.42 4.38
C LYS A 39 -11.16 4.41 3.62
N ASN A 40 -10.68 5.45 4.29
CA ASN A 40 -9.81 6.45 3.68
C ASN A 40 -8.43 5.87 3.40
N VAL A 41 -7.83 5.18 4.39
CA VAL A 41 -6.55 4.49 4.22
C VAL A 41 -6.60 3.54 3.03
N LEU A 42 -7.59 2.65 2.96
CA LEU A 42 -7.70 1.71 1.83
C LEU A 42 -7.87 2.41 0.49
N ARG A 43 -8.59 3.54 0.44
CA ARG A 43 -8.74 4.32 -0.80
C ARG A 43 -7.41 4.90 -1.27
N VAL A 44 -6.61 5.45 -0.35
CA VAL A 44 -5.30 6.05 -0.68
C VAL A 44 -4.33 4.97 -1.16
N ILE A 45 -4.25 3.85 -0.44
CA ILE A 45 -3.37 2.74 -0.82
C ILE A 45 -3.75 2.16 -2.18
N SER A 46 -5.04 1.95 -2.47
CA SER A 46 -5.46 1.48 -3.80
C SER A 46 -5.15 2.47 -4.93
N ALA A 47 -5.18 3.77 -4.65
CA ALA A 47 -4.77 4.78 -5.62
C ALA A 47 -3.26 4.74 -5.87
N GLN A 48 -2.45 4.55 -4.81
CA GLN A 48 -1.00 4.37 -4.93
C GLN A 48 -0.65 3.13 -5.75
N ASP A 49 -1.27 1.97 -5.47
CA ASP A 49 -1.05 0.73 -6.25
C ASP A 49 -1.31 0.97 -7.74
N THR A 50 -2.38 1.71 -8.09
CA THR A 50 -2.71 2.02 -9.50
C THR A 50 -1.64 2.89 -10.16
N ILE A 51 -1.08 3.85 -9.43
CA ILE A 51 -0.02 4.73 -9.93
C ILE A 51 1.25 3.93 -10.17
N GLU A 52 1.65 3.11 -9.19
CA GLU A 52 2.83 2.24 -9.29
C GLU A 52 2.73 1.31 -10.51
N ASP A 53 1.58 0.65 -10.69
CA ASP A 53 1.34 -0.23 -11.84
C ASP A 53 1.44 0.54 -13.18
N THR A 54 0.91 1.77 -13.23
CA THR A 54 0.97 2.62 -14.43
C THR A 54 2.40 3.06 -14.74
N GLU A 55 3.18 3.44 -13.72
CA GLU A 55 4.58 3.84 -13.89
C GLU A 55 5.44 2.69 -14.41
N VAL A 56 5.22 1.47 -13.90
CA VAL A 56 5.88 0.25 -14.37
C VAL A 56 5.53 -0.02 -15.84
N ASP A 57 4.25 0.07 -16.21
CA ASP A 57 3.81 -0.13 -17.61
C ASP A 57 4.43 0.88 -18.58
N GLU A 58 4.54 2.15 -18.17
CA GLU A 58 5.20 3.19 -18.96
C GLU A 58 6.70 2.94 -19.12
N GLU A 59 7.39 2.45 -18.08
CA GLU A 59 8.80 2.08 -18.16
C GLU A 59 9.03 0.89 -19.09
N VAL A 60 8.20 -0.15 -18.99
CA VAL A 60 8.26 -1.32 -19.88
C VAL A 60 8.05 -0.88 -21.33
N THR A 61 7.06 -0.03 -21.59
CA THR A 61 6.77 0.47 -22.93
C THR A 61 7.92 1.31 -23.52
N LYS A 62 8.68 2.04 -22.69
CA LYS A 62 9.87 2.81 -23.13
C LYS A 62 11.06 1.93 -23.50
N ILE A 63 11.12 0.69 -23.01
CA ILE A 63 12.21 -0.26 -23.28
C ILE A 63 11.95 -1.06 -24.56
N MET A 64 10.69 -1.18 -25.00
CA MET A 64 10.27 -1.81 -26.25
C MET A 64 10.44 -0.89 -27.47
#